data_AF-A0A7J7CCS8-F1
#
_entry.id   AF-A0A7J7CCS8-F1
#
_cell.length_a   1.000
_cell.length_b   1.000
_cell.length_c   1.000
_cell.angle_alpha   90.00
_cell.angle_beta   90.00
_cell.angle_gamma   90.00
#
_symmetry.space_group_name_H-M   'P 1'
#
loop_
_entity.id
_entity.type
_entity.pdbx_description
1 polymer ?
#
loop_
_entity_poly.entity_id
_entity_poly.type
_entity_poly.pdbx_seq_one_letter_code
_entity_poly.pdbx_strand_id
1 'polypeptide(L)'
;MEAWERMRSGASKLMHKYAVQTCGYCPEVQVGPKGHRVRNCQAYKHQMRDGQHAWQEATIDDLVPPTYVWHVRDLQSVLPLVNDLKKYYGMLPAVVELFAQAGAQVGDHYDGVMREDVAVPELNEEKLAV
;
A
#
# COMPACT_ATOMS: atom_id res chain seq x y z
N MET A 1 -4.69 11.54 9.00
CA MET A 1 -5.31 11.13 7.73
C MET A 1 -5.38 12.25 6.70
N GLU A 2 -5.83 13.46 7.04
CA GLU A 2 -5.96 14.58 6.07
C GLU A 2 -4.69 14.82 5.23
N ALA A 3 -3.50 14.90 5.86
CA ALA A 3 -2.25 15.12 5.14
C ALA A 3 -1.92 14.01 4.12
N TRP A 4 -2.23 12.76 4.46
CA TRP A 4 -2.03 11.60 3.59
C TRP A 4 -2.95 11.65 2.37
N GLU A 5 -4.23 11.91 2.60
CA GLU A 5 -5.23 12.01 1.52
C GLU A 5 -4.94 13.19 0.60
N ARG A 6 -4.58 14.34 1.18
CA ARG A 6 -4.16 15.52 0.43
C ARG A 6 -2.91 15.24 -0.41
N MET A 7 -1.92 14.54 0.15
CA MET A 7 -0.72 14.14 -0.58
C MET A 7 -1.09 13.21 -1.75
N ARG A 8 -1.89 12.17 -1.52
CA ARG A 8 -2.26 11.18 -2.54
C ARG A 8 -3.10 11.79 -3.66
N SER A 9 -4.10 12.60 -3.30
CA SER A 9 -4.92 13.36 -4.25
C SER A 9 -4.10 14.37 -5.04
N GLY A 10 -3.21 15.11 -4.38
CA GLY A 10 -2.33 16.09 -5.01
C GLY A 10 -1.36 15.45 -6.00
N ALA A 11 -0.72 14.35 -5.60
CA ALA A 11 0.16 13.57 -6.47
C ALA A 11 -0.60 13.05 -7.69
N SER A 12 -1.78 12.46 -7.51
CA SER A 12 -2.62 11.99 -8.63
C SER A 12 -2.97 13.12 -9.62
N LYS A 13 -3.34 14.31 -9.11
CA LYS A 13 -3.59 15.49 -9.97
C LYS A 13 -2.36 15.94 -10.74
N LEU A 14 -1.18 15.90 -10.12
CA LEU A 14 0.08 16.22 -10.78
C LEU A 14 0.41 15.20 -11.88
N MET A 15 0.19 13.91 -11.63
CA MET A 15 0.41 12.85 -12.62
C MET A 15 -0.58 12.91 -13.79
N HIS A 16 -1.78 13.44 -13.57
CA HIS A 16 -2.71 13.71 -14.66
C HIS A 16 -2.25 14.88 -15.54
N LYS A 17 -1.55 15.86 -14.95
CA LYS A 17 -1.06 17.04 -15.67
C LYS A 17 0.28 16.81 -16.36
N TYR A 18 1.17 16.07 -15.74
CA TYR A 18 2.52 15.80 -16.22
C TYR A 18 2.69 14.31 -16.39
N ALA A 19 3.16 13.88 -17.56
CA ALA A 19 3.56 12.49 -17.74
C ALA A 19 4.62 12.12 -16.70
N VAL A 20 4.43 10.97 -16.06
CA VAL A 20 5.36 10.42 -15.08
C VAL A 20 5.69 8.99 -15.51
N GLN A 21 6.96 8.64 -15.42
CA GLN A 21 7.49 7.33 -15.75
C GLN A 21 8.08 6.72 -14.49
N THR A 22 7.93 5.40 -14.35
CA THR A 22 8.54 4.62 -13.27
C THR A 22 9.32 3.47 -13.88
N CYS A 23 10.38 3.01 -13.21
CA CYS A 23 11.07 1.80 -13.60
C CYS A 23 10.38 0.58 -13.00
N GLY A 24 10.04 -0.42 -13.82
CA GLY A 24 9.39 -1.65 -13.32
C GLY A 24 10.25 -2.54 -12.41
N TYR A 25 11.49 -2.13 -12.10
CA TYR A 25 12.43 -2.95 -11.33
C TYR A 25 13.11 -2.22 -10.16
N CYS A 26 13.20 -0.90 -10.19
CA CYS A 26 13.80 -0.09 -9.12
C CYS A 26 12.84 1.06 -8.77
N PRO A 27 12.96 1.68 -7.59
CA PRO A 27 12.03 2.72 -7.13
C PRO A 27 12.22 4.07 -7.84
N GLU A 28 12.88 4.10 -9.01
CA GLU A 28 13.16 5.34 -9.71
C GLU A 28 11.93 5.84 -10.46
N VAL A 29 11.63 7.12 -10.26
CA VAL A 29 10.52 7.84 -10.88
C VAL A 29 11.08 9.05 -11.61
N GLN A 30 10.58 9.29 -12.82
CA GLN A 30 10.95 10.43 -13.64
C GLN A 30 9.72 11.19 -14.13
N VAL A 31 9.73 12.50 -13.93
CA VAL A 31 8.71 13.39 -14.51
C VAL A 31 9.12 13.75 -15.93
N GLY A 32 8.22 13.50 -16.88
CA GLY A 32 8.41 13.77 -18.30
C GLY A 32 7.74 12.69 -19.18
N PRO A 33 7.55 12.98 -20.48
CA PRO A 33 6.88 12.05 -21.41
C PRO A 33 7.69 10.78 -21.71
N LYS A 34 8.98 10.77 -21.40
CA LYS A 34 9.89 9.63 -21.64
C LYS A 34 10.90 9.56 -20.50
N GLY A 35 11.23 8.33 -20.09
CA GLY A 35 12.32 8.09 -19.16
C GLY A 35 13.69 8.34 -19.78
N HIS A 36 14.69 8.55 -18.93
CA HIS A 36 16.05 8.85 -19.34
C HIS A 36 16.80 7.61 -19.83
N ARG A 37 17.95 7.83 -20.47
CA ARG A 37 18.83 6.76 -20.99
C ARG A 37 20.06 6.47 -20.12
N VAL A 38 20.20 7.14 -18.96
CA VAL A 38 21.28 6.84 -18.00
C VAL A 38 21.20 5.38 -17.57
N ARG A 39 22.35 4.70 -17.57
CA ARG A 39 22.50 3.27 -17.27
C ARG A 39 22.89 3.06 -15.80
N ASN A 40 22.05 3.54 -14.90
CA ASN A 40 22.29 3.54 -13.45
C ASN A 40 21.27 2.71 -12.68
N CYS A 41 20.43 1.91 -13.33
CA CYS A 41 19.50 1.03 -12.65
C CYS A 41 20.26 0.06 -11.74
N GLN A 42 19.93 0.04 -10.44
CA GLN A 42 20.55 -0.83 -9.44
C GLN A 42 19.63 -1.99 -9.01
N ALA A 43 18.58 -2.27 -9.78
CA ALA A 43 17.67 -3.37 -9.48
C ALA A 43 18.38 -4.74 -9.58
N TYR A 44 17.77 -5.76 -8.99
CA TYR A 44 18.23 -7.14 -9.13
C TYR A 44 18.43 -7.51 -10.61
N LYS A 45 19.56 -8.16 -10.92
CA LYS A 45 19.99 -8.54 -12.27
C LYS A 45 20.12 -7.36 -13.27
N HIS A 46 20.36 -6.13 -12.82
CA HIS A 46 20.57 -4.98 -13.71
C HIS A 46 21.72 -5.16 -14.71
N GLN A 47 22.76 -5.95 -14.38
CA GLN A 47 23.87 -6.28 -15.28
C GLN A 47 23.40 -6.97 -16.57
N MET A 48 22.36 -7.81 -16.49
CA MET A 48 21.76 -8.46 -17.68
C MET A 48 21.00 -7.47 -18.58
N ARG A 49 20.68 -6.28 -18.05
CA ARG A 49 20.03 -5.17 -18.76
C ARG A 49 20.98 -4.00 -18.99
N ASP A 50 22.30 -4.20 -18.78
CA ASP A 50 23.31 -3.17 -18.97
C ASP A 50 22.99 -1.86 -18.20
N GLY A 51 22.48 -2.02 -16.97
CA GLY A 51 22.08 -0.91 -16.10
C GLY A 51 20.88 -0.09 -16.61
N GLN A 52 20.18 -0.52 -17.66
CA GLN A 52 19.05 0.22 -18.22
C GLN A 52 17.78 0.08 -17.39
N HIS A 53 16.99 1.15 -17.39
CA HIS A 53 15.65 1.17 -16.80
C HIS A 53 14.62 0.59 -17.76
N ALA A 54 13.59 -0.05 -17.20
CA ALA A 54 12.41 -0.46 -17.95
C ALA A 54 11.29 0.50 -17.61
N TRP A 55 11.24 1.60 -18.36
CA TRP A 55 10.27 2.66 -18.15
C TRP A 55 8.87 2.23 -18.54
N GLN A 56 7.91 2.54 -17.69
CA GLN A 56 6.48 2.44 -17.93
C GLN A 56 5.78 3.69 -17.39
N GLU A 57 4.55 3.92 -17.83
CA GLU A 57 3.72 4.98 -17.27
C GLU A 57 3.47 4.71 -15.78
N ALA A 58 3.73 5.71 -14.95
CA ALA A 58 3.55 5.59 -13.51
C ALA A 58 2.07 5.80 -13.13
N THR A 59 1.67 5.11 -12.07
CA THR A 59 0.40 5.28 -11.36
C THR A 59 0.66 5.81 -9.96
N ILE A 60 -0.40 6.23 -9.26
CA ILE A 60 -0.27 6.69 -7.87
C ILE A 60 0.30 5.59 -6.97
N ASP A 61 0.07 4.32 -7.32
CA ASP A 61 0.53 3.16 -6.58
C ASP A 61 2.05 2.93 -6.73
N ASP A 62 2.69 3.49 -7.76
CA ASP A 62 4.15 3.44 -7.92
C ASP A 62 4.88 4.43 -6.99
N LEU A 63 4.21 5.54 -6.64
CA LEU A 63 4.69 6.50 -5.64
C LEU A 63 4.28 6.10 -4.22
N VAL A 64 3.13 5.45 -4.10
CA VAL A 64 2.50 5.07 -2.85
C VAL A 64 2.10 3.60 -2.91
N PRO A 65 3.06 2.67 -2.71
CA PRO A 65 2.81 1.25 -2.85
C PRO A 65 1.62 0.78 -1.99
N PRO A 66 0.62 0.11 -2.59
CA PRO A 66 -0.55 -0.39 -1.88
C PRO A 66 -0.20 -1.71 -1.19
N THR A 67 0.77 -1.68 -0.28
CA THR A 67 1.12 -2.83 0.55
C THR A 67 0.03 -3.00 1.60
N TYR A 68 -0.89 -3.95 1.42
CA TYR A 68 -1.95 -4.21 2.38
C TYR A 68 -1.49 -5.10 3.53
N VAL A 69 -1.93 -4.77 4.74
CA VAL A 69 -1.70 -5.52 5.97
C VAL A 69 -3.04 -5.76 6.67
N TRP A 70 -3.09 -6.76 7.54
CA TRP A 70 -4.28 -7.02 8.35
C TRP A 70 -4.55 -5.86 9.31
N HIS A 71 -5.79 -5.40 9.34
CA HIS A 71 -6.23 -4.32 10.19
C HIS A 71 -6.46 -4.79 11.63
N VAL A 72 -5.87 -4.09 12.60
CA VAL A 72 -6.05 -4.37 14.03
C VAL A 72 -7.15 -3.47 14.59
N ARG A 73 -8.33 -4.05 14.87
CA ARG A 73 -9.50 -3.30 15.35
C ARG A 73 -9.35 -2.76 16.77
N ASP A 74 -8.86 -3.61 17.67
CA ASP A 74 -8.67 -3.27 19.08
C ASP A 74 -7.18 -3.22 19.41
N LEU A 75 -6.65 -2.01 19.51
CA LEU A 75 -5.25 -1.75 19.86
C LEU A 75 -4.95 -2.05 21.34
N GLN A 76 -5.98 -2.16 22.17
CA GLN A 76 -5.86 -2.51 23.59
C GLN A 76 -6.00 -4.00 23.85
N SER A 77 -6.44 -4.77 22.83
CA SER A 77 -6.49 -6.21 22.91
C SER A 77 -5.08 -6.76 23.16
N VAL A 78 -4.97 -7.60 24.20
CA VAL A 78 -3.73 -8.33 24.54
C VAL A 78 -3.46 -9.44 23.52
N LEU A 79 -4.47 -9.78 22.70
CA LEU A 79 -4.44 -10.93 21.80
C LEU A 79 -3.97 -10.52 20.40
N PRO A 80 -2.89 -11.13 19.88
CA PRO A 80 -2.43 -10.87 18.52
C PRO A 80 -3.38 -11.49 17.50
N LEU A 81 -3.33 -10.99 16.26
CA LEU A 81 -4.02 -11.61 15.14
C LEU A 81 -3.51 -13.04 14.93
N VAL A 82 -4.43 -14.01 14.99
CA VAL A 82 -4.14 -15.43 14.72
C VAL A 82 -4.35 -15.73 13.24
N ASN A 83 -3.41 -16.47 12.63
CA ASN A 83 -3.42 -16.77 11.19
C ASN A 83 -4.65 -17.58 10.74
N ASP A 84 -5.18 -18.45 11.59
CA ASP A 84 -6.35 -19.29 11.27
C ASP A 84 -7.62 -18.45 11.07
N LEU A 85 -7.68 -17.27 11.71
CA LEU A 85 -8.78 -16.31 11.60
C LEU A 85 -8.58 -15.26 10.51
N LYS A 86 -7.52 -15.33 9.69
CA LYS A 86 -7.21 -14.31 8.67
C LYS A 86 -8.36 -14.02 7.69
N LYS A 87 -9.26 -14.99 7.47
CA LYS A 87 -10.45 -14.83 6.60
C LYS A 87 -11.49 -13.85 7.17
N TYR A 88 -11.43 -13.55 8.47
CA TYR A 88 -12.36 -12.65 9.16
C TYR A 88 -11.80 -11.23 9.31
N TYR A 89 -10.49 -11.05 9.17
CA TYR A 89 -9.87 -9.73 9.28
C TYR A 89 -10.08 -8.90 8.02
N GLY A 90 -10.22 -7.59 8.21
CA GLY A 90 -10.06 -6.62 7.15
C GLY A 90 -8.60 -6.27 6.92
N MET A 91 -8.35 -5.45 5.91
CA MET A 91 -7.02 -5.00 5.52
C MET A 91 -6.99 -3.49 5.30
N LEU A 92 -5.83 -2.90 5.56
CA LEU A 92 -5.53 -1.51 5.23
C LEU A 92 -4.18 -1.43 4.53
N PRO A 93 -3.94 -0.40 3.69
CA PRO A 93 -2.58 -0.09 3.26
C PRO A 93 -1.70 0.13 4.51
N ALA A 94 -0.47 -0.38 4.50
CA ALA A 94 0.42 -0.40 5.67
C ALA A 94 0.60 0.99 6.30
N VAL A 95 0.72 2.04 5.47
CA VAL A 95 0.84 3.41 5.95
C VAL A 95 -0.45 3.90 6.63
N VAL A 96 -1.61 3.48 6.12
CA VAL A 96 -2.93 3.82 6.70
C VAL A 96 -3.15 3.07 8.00
N GLU A 97 -2.79 1.78 8.07
CA GLU A 97 -2.81 1.01 9.31
C GLU A 97 -1.92 1.66 10.38
N LEU A 98 -0.70 2.09 10.01
CA LEU A 98 0.18 2.81 10.95
C LEU A 98 -0.46 4.10 11.49
N PHE A 99 -1.20 4.83 10.65
CA PHE A 99 -1.94 6.01 11.11
C PHE A 99 -3.12 5.65 12.02
N ALA A 100 -3.85 4.59 11.68
CA ALA A 100 -4.96 4.07 12.49
C ALA A 100 -4.47 3.66 13.89
N GLN A 101 -3.37 2.91 13.96
CA GLN A 101 -2.71 2.50 15.20
C GLN A 101 -2.22 3.71 16.03
N ALA A 102 -1.88 4.82 15.37
CA ALA A 102 -1.53 6.07 16.03
C ALA A 102 -2.77 6.91 16.45
N GLY A 103 -3.99 6.38 16.30
CA GLY A 103 -5.24 7.03 16.69
C GLY A 103 -5.82 7.98 15.63
N ALA A 104 -5.32 7.95 14.39
CA ALA A 104 -5.92 8.73 13.32
C ALA A 104 -7.22 8.05 12.84
N GLN A 105 -8.30 8.83 12.73
CA GLN A 105 -9.55 8.33 12.14
C GLN A 105 -9.33 8.01 10.66
N VAL A 106 -9.51 6.74 10.30
CA VAL A 106 -9.45 6.25 8.92
C VAL A 106 -10.67 6.79 8.14
N GLY A 107 -10.45 7.20 6.89
CA GLY A 107 -11.52 7.74 6.05
C GLY A 107 -12.42 6.67 5.43
N ASP A 108 -13.67 7.03 5.16
CA ASP A 108 -14.77 6.15 4.70
C ASP A 108 -14.44 5.32 3.44
N HIS A 109 -13.51 5.78 2.60
CA HIS A 109 -13.10 5.04 1.41
C HIS A 109 -12.36 3.73 1.73
N TYR A 110 -11.99 3.51 2.99
CA TYR A 110 -11.39 2.25 3.46
C TYR A 110 -12.37 1.33 4.19
N ASP A 111 -13.61 1.75 4.48
CA ASP A 111 -14.56 0.97 5.30
C ASP A 111 -14.77 -0.46 4.74
N GLY A 112 -14.94 -0.56 3.42
CA GLY A 112 -15.14 -1.84 2.75
C GLY A 112 -13.95 -2.79 2.85
N VAL A 113 -12.72 -2.28 3.03
CA VAL A 113 -11.53 -3.12 3.21
C VAL A 113 -11.24 -3.39 4.69
N MET A 114 -11.59 -2.49 5.61
CA MET A 114 -11.47 -2.70 7.06
C MET A 114 -12.41 -3.79 7.59
N ARG A 115 -13.53 -4.05 6.90
CA ARG A 115 -14.49 -5.11 7.23
C ARG A 115 -14.92 -5.06 8.70
N GLU A 116 -15.12 -3.88 9.27
CA GLU A 116 -15.46 -3.74 10.69
C GLU A 116 -16.83 -4.36 11.04
N ASP A 117 -17.68 -4.54 10.03
CA ASP A 117 -18.99 -5.18 10.08
C ASP A 117 -18.94 -6.71 10.25
N VAL A 118 -17.78 -7.33 10.03
CA VAL A 118 -17.60 -8.78 10.17
C VAL A 118 -17.37 -9.17 11.62
N ALA A 119 -18.20 -10.04 12.19
CA ALA A 119 -17.93 -10.64 13.50
C ALA A 119 -16.70 -11.57 13.42
N VAL A 120 -15.68 -11.30 14.25
CA VAL A 120 -14.49 -12.14 14.36
C VAL A 120 -14.72 -13.15 15.48
N PRO A 121 -14.56 -14.46 15.23
CA PRO A 121 -14.68 -15.48 16.27
C PRO A 121 -13.71 -15.25 17.44
N GLU A 122 -14.14 -15.59 18.65
CA GLU A 122 -13.25 -15.61 19.81
C GLU A 122 -12.23 -16.77 19.72
N LEU A 123 -11.12 -16.69 20.47
CA LEU A 123 -10.06 -17.71 20.48
C LEU A 123 -10.56 -19.14 20.77
N ASN A 124 -11.54 -19.26 21.65
CA ASN A 124 -12.19 -20.54 22.01
C ASN A 124 -13.10 -21.08 20.88
N GLU A 125 -13.56 -20.21 19.99
CA GLU A 125 -14.42 -20.52 18.84
C GLU A 125 -13.61 -20.77 17.55
N GLU A 126 -12.30 -20.50 17.54
CA GLU A 126 -11.40 -20.70 16.40
C GLU A 126 -11.54 -22.09 15.78
N LYS A 127 -11.64 -23.12 16.62
CA LYS A 127 -11.77 -24.53 16.19
C LYS A 127 -13.11 -24.84 15.52
N LEU A 128 -14.12 -24.00 15.74
CA LEU A 128 -15.45 -24.12 15.14
C LEU A 128 -15.55 -23.32 13.84
N ALA A 129 -14.61 -22.39 13.62
CA ALA A 129 -14.59 -21.45 12.51
C ALA A 129 -13.88 -22.01 11.26
N VAL A 130 -13.93 -23.32 11.02
CA VAL A 130 -13.33 -24.01 9.85
C VAL A 130 -14.26 -23.97 8.65
#